data_AF-A0A1X2G4I8-F1
#
_entry.id   AF-A0A1X2G4I8-F1
#
_cell.length_a   1.000
_cell.length_b   1.000
_cell.length_c   1.000
_cell.angle_alpha   90.00
_cell.angle_beta   90.00
_cell.angle_gamma   90.00
#
_symmetry.space_group_name_H-M   'P 1'
#
loop_
_entity.id
_entity.type
_entity.pdbx_description
1 polymer ?
#
loop_
_entity_poly.entity_id
_entity_poly.type
_entity_poly.pdbx_seq_one_letter_code
_entity_poly.pdbx_strand_id
1 'polypeptide(L)'
;MPHASCRDLDDSVTPEIHTCQWLDCRMQFDQLEALIDHVKSFHIGGGHALYYCHWKNCHRNDKPFTKRHKMYNHLRTHTGERPFICTEDGCGKRFSRPDSLATHLKIHTNIRPFSCKYAKCDKAYYHLRSLRKHEKSHELPPPMPAVSSMGEHLSSLDLADS
;
A
#
# COMPACT_ATOMS: atom_id res chain seq x y z
N MET A 1 23.44 -52.80 -14.04
CA MET A 1 24.09 -51.78 -13.19
C MET A 1 24.38 -50.56 -14.05
N PRO A 2 23.60 -49.47 -13.97
CA PRO A 2 24.04 -48.19 -14.48
C PRO A 2 24.54 -47.28 -13.36
N HIS A 3 25.62 -46.58 -13.72
CA HIS A 3 26.40 -45.58 -13.02
C HIS A 3 25.63 -44.61 -12.12
N ALA A 4 26.19 -44.36 -10.94
CA ALA A 4 25.93 -43.17 -10.15
C ALA A 4 26.25 -41.91 -10.98
N SER A 5 25.25 -41.03 -11.15
CA SER A 5 25.46 -39.65 -11.56
C SER A 5 25.53 -38.81 -10.29
N CYS A 6 26.75 -38.45 -9.89
CA CYS A 6 26.94 -37.26 -9.08
C CYS A 6 26.43 -36.08 -9.90
N ARG A 7 25.48 -35.32 -9.34
CA ARG A 7 25.17 -33.97 -9.79
C ARG A 7 25.54 -33.03 -8.66
N ASP A 8 26.70 -32.45 -8.85
CA ASP A 8 27.17 -31.12 -8.46
C ASP A 8 26.41 -30.45 -7.29
N LEU A 9 27.12 -30.32 -6.18
CA LEU A 9 26.85 -29.32 -5.14
C LEU A 9 27.00 -27.94 -5.78
N ASP A 10 25.87 -27.26 -6.03
CA ASP A 10 25.89 -25.86 -6.43
C ASP A 10 26.36 -25.01 -5.24
N ASP A 11 27.58 -24.49 -5.36
CA ASP A 11 28.12 -23.44 -4.52
C ASP A 11 27.20 -22.21 -4.59
N SER A 12 26.87 -21.67 -3.40
CA SER A 12 26.40 -20.28 -3.16
C SER A 12 24.90 -19.93 -3.21
N VAL A 13 24.01 -20.78 -2.70
CA VAL A 13 22.75 -20.25 -2.14
C VAL A 13 23.04 -19.62 -0.77
N THR A 14 23.35 -18.31 -0.74
CA THR A 14 23.29 -17.59 0.54
C THR A 14 21.83 -17.61 1.00
N PRO A 15 21.50 -18.19 2.17
CA PRO A 15 20.13 -18.22 2.65
C PRO A 15 19.62 -16.79 2.80
N GLU A 16 18.40 -16.53 2.34
CA GLU A 16 17.75 -15.23 2.54
C GLU A 16 17.50 -15.05 4.04
N ILE A 17 18.31 -14.21 4.70
CA ILE A 17 18.18 -13.95 6.13
C ILE A 17 17.12 -12.87 6.36
N HIS A 18 16.06 -13.25 7.08
CA HIS A 18 15.01 -12.34 7.50
C HIS A 18 15.37 -11.74 8.87
N THR A 19 15.63 -10.44 8.92
CA THR A 19 16.02 -9.73 10.16
C THR A 19 14.83 -9.04 10.80
N CYS A 20 14.65 -9.21 12.11
CA CYS A 20 13.71 -8.41 12.88
C CYS A 20 14.23 -6.98 13.01
N GLN A 21 13.45 -5.99 12.58
CA GLN A 21 13.83 -4.57 12.65
C GLN A 21 13.03 -3.82 13.73
N TRP A 22 12.48 -4.54 14.71
CA TRP A 22 11.93 -3.91 15.90
C TRP A 22 13.05 -3.21 16.68
N LEU A 23 12.78 -2.03 17.23
CA LEU A 23 13.74 -1.33 18.06
C LEU A 23 14.20 -2.25 19.20
N ASP A 24 15.50 -2.36 19.39
CA ASP A 24 16.15 -3.22 20.39
C ASP A 24 16.04 -4.75 20.16
N CYS A 25 15.58 -5.21 18.99
CA CYS A 25 15.65 -6.62 18.60
C CYS A 25 16.77 -6.88 17.58
N ARG A 26 17.58 -7.92 17.82
CA ARG A 26 18.68 -8.35 16.91
C ARG A 26 18.47 -9.74 16.32
N MET A 27 17.27 -10.30 16.45
CA MET A 27 16.95 -11.64 15.98
C MET A 27 16.96 -11.72 14.45
N GLN A 28 17.47 -12.85 13.96
CA GLN A 28 17.51 -13.21 12.54
C GLN A 28 16.88 -14.59 12.37
N PHE A 29 16.30 -14.83 11.20
CA PHE A 29 15.58 -16.04 10.87
C PHE A 29 15.93 -16.47 9.45
N ASP A 30 16.04 -17.78 9.25
CA ASP A 30 16.22 -18.43 7.96
C ASP A 30 14.90 -18.60 7.20
N GLN A 31 13.76 -18.38 7.86
CA GLN A 31 12.42 -18.50 7.31
C GLN A 31 11.55 -17.29 7.65
N LEU A 32 10.79 -16.80 6.66
CA LEU A 32 9.88 -15.66 6.84
C LEU A 32 8.81 -15.92 7.90
N GLU A 33 8.24 -17.13 7.92
CA GLU A 33 7.21 -17.51 8.89
C GLU A 33 7.76 -17.47 10.33
N ALA A 34 9.03 -17.83 10.53
CA ALA A 34 9.68 -17.76 11.84
C ALA A 34 9.87 -16.30 12.31
N LEU A 35 10.26 -15.38 11.41
CA LEU A 35 10.28 -13.95 11.71
C LEU A 35 8.88 -13.44 12.08
N ILE A 36 7.87 -13.83 11.30
CA ILE A 36 6.48 -13.40 11.52
C ILE A 36 5.97 -13.86 12.88
N ASP A 37 6.20 -15.13 13.22
CA ASP A 37 5.81 -15.69 14.51
C ASP A 37 6.54 -15.00 15.67
N HIS A 38 7.86 -14.82 15.55
CA HIS A 38 8.65 -14.09 16.52
C HIS A 38 8.08 -12.69 16.79
N VAL A 39 7.79 -11.91 15.74
CA VAL A 39 7.28 -10.56 15.91
C VAL A 39 5.88 -10.57 16.56
N LYS A 40 4.99 -11.46 16.12
CA LYS A 40 3.62 -11.55 16.66
C LYS A 40 3.61 -11.99 18.12
N SER A 41 4.51 -12.88 18.52
CA SER A 41 4.56 -13.50 19.84
C SER A 41 5.35 -12.67 20.85
N PHE A 42 6.50 -12.12 20.47
CA PHE A 42 7.40 -11.42 21.42
C PHE A 42 7.16 -9.92 21.49
N HIS A 43 6.71 -9.27 20.41
CA HIS A 43 6.53 -7.81 20.41
C HIS A 43 5.08 -7.37 20.56
N ILE A 44 4.11 -8.25 20.25
CA ILE A 44 2.67 -7.94 20.28
C ILE A 44 1.91 -9.03 21.05
N GLY A 45 2.61 -9.99 21.65
CA GLY A 45 2.01 -10.93 22.57
C GLY A 45 1.36 -10.20 23.75
N GLY A 46 0.37 -10.84 24.37
CA GLY A 46 -0.27 -10.34 25.59
C GLY A 46 -1.53 -9.48 25.39
N GLY A 47 -2.14 -9.10 26.51
CA GLY A 47 -3.42 -8.38 26.60
C GLY A 47 -3.26 -6.87 26.72
N HIS A 48 -2.47 -6.25 25.85
CA HIS A 48 -2.23 -4.80 25.93
C HIS A 48 -3.49 -4.02 25.52
N ALA A 49 -3.79 -2.94 26.24
CA ALA A 49 -4.88 -2.03 25.90
C ALA A 49 -4.61 -1.24 24.59
N LEU A 50 -3.33 -0.91 24.34
CA LEU A 50 -2.86 -0.23 23.15
C LEU A 50 -1.62 -0.95 22.59
N TYR A 51 -1.49 -0.97 21.27
CA TYR A 51 -0.35 -1.60 20.57
C TYR A 51 0.41 -0.54 19.77
N TYR A 52 1.70 -0.36 20.05
CA TYR A 52 2.60 0.56 19.34
C TYR A 52 3.56 -0.20 18.45
N CYS A 53 3.79 0.31 17.24
CA CYS A 53 4.78 -0.25 16.32
C CYS A 53 6.09 0.46 16.56
N HIS A 54 7.13 -0.30 16.89
CA HIS A 54 8.49 0.22 17.02
C HIS A 54 9.41 -0.33 15.92
N TRP A 55 8.83 -0.67 14.77
CA TRP A 55 9.61 -1.07 13.61
C TRP A 55 10.46 0.11 13.11
N LYS A 56 11.72 -0.15 12.77
CA LYS A 56 12.64 0.86 12.26
C LYS A 56 12.03 1.61 11.07
N ASN A 57 12.05 2.94 11.11
CA ASN A 57 11.49 3.82 10.08
C ASN A 57 9.97 3.66 9.83
N CYS A 58 9.20 3.18 10.80
CA CYS A 58 7.75 3.21 10.69
C CYS A 58 7.20 4.63 10.95
N HIS A 59 6.41 5.17 10.02
CA HIS A 59 5.79 6.50 10.16
C HIS A 59 4.56 6.52 11.07
N ARG A 60 4.30 5.45 11.82
CA ARG A 60 3.12 5.28 12.68
C ARG A 60 3.49 5.05 14.16
N ASN A 61 4.72 5.31 14.54
CA ASN A 61 5.23 5.01 15.89
C ASN A 61 4.40 5.68 17.00
N ASP A 62 3.89 6.89 16.79
CA ASP A 62 3.11 7.64 17.79
C ASP A 62 1.59 7.39 17.73
N LYS A 63 1.12 6.51 16.83
CA LYS A 63 -0.30 6.29 16.58
C LYS A 63 -0.69 4.85 16.94
N PRO A 64 -1.12 4.59 18.18
CA PRO A 64 -1.40 3.24 18.64
C PRO A 64 -2.57 2.60 17.89
N PHE A 65 -2.55 1.28 17.87
CA PHE A 65 -3.70 0.47 17.50
C PHE A 65 -4.47 0.10 18.77
N THR A 66 -5.79 0.31 18.76
CA THR A 66 -6.68 -0.10 19.85
C THR A 66 -7.11 -1.57 19.76
N LYS A 67 -6.79 -2.24 18.64
CA LYS A 67 -7.16 -3.63 18.39
C LYS A 67 -5.96 -4.41 17.85
N ARG A 68 -5.67 -5.55 18.49
CA ARG A 68 -4.56 -6.45 18.14
C ARG A 68 -4.55 -6.85 16.65
N HIS A 69 -5.70 -7.20 16.09
CA HIS A 69 -5.79 -7.57 14.68
C HIS A 69 -5.45 -6.41 13.72
N LYS A 70 -5.63 -5.15 14.13
CA LYS A 70 -5.25 -3.99 13.30
C LYS A 70 -3.73 -3.82 13.31
N MET A 71 -3.10 -4.04 14.46
CA MET A 71 -1.64 -4.08 14.58
C MET A 71 -1.03 -5.21 13.74
N TYR A 72 -1.57 -6.44 13.83
CA TYR A 72 -1.10 -7.55 12.99
C TYR A 72 -1.21 -7.26 11.50
N ASN A 73 -2.33 -6.66 11.05
CA ASN A 73 -2.47 -6.26 9.66
C ASN A 73 -1.45 -5.18 9.25
N HIS A 74 -1.08 -4.27 10.17
CA HIS A 74 -0.05 -3.28 9.90
C HIS A 74 1.32 -3.91 9.76
N LEU A 75 1.71 -4.87 10.60
CA LEU A 75 3.02 -5.51 10.48
C LEU A 75 3.31 -6.16 9.13
N ARG A 76 2.27 -6.56 8.41
CA ARG A 76 2.43 -7.08 7.05
C ARG A 76 3.08 -6.08 6.09
N THR A 77 3.03 -4.78 6.39
CA THR A 77 3.76 -3.75 5.62
C THR A 77 5.27 -3.79 5.85
N HIS A 78 5.72 -4.45 6.92
CA HIS A 78 7.12 -4.58 7.28
C HIS A 78 7.66 -5.97 6.97
N THR A 79 6.93 -7.03 7.33
CA THR A 79 7.35 -8.42 7.08
C THR A 79 7.07 -8.88 5.66
N GLY A 80 6.19 -8.20 4.92
CA GLY A 80 5.78 -8.63 3.58
C GLY A 80 4.83 -9.83 3.57
N GLU A 81 4.32 -10.28 4.74
CA GLU A 81 3.37 -11.40 4.85
C GLU A 81 2.14 -11.19 3.95
N ARG A 82 1.83 -12.18 3.10
CA ARG A 82 0.68 -12.20 2.20
C ARG A 82 -0.10 -13.51 2.35
N PRO A 83 -0.92 -13.65 3.40
CA PRO A 83 -1.52 -14.92 3.75
C PRO A 83 -2.74 -15.26 2.89
N PHE A 84 -3.30 -14.31 2.15
CA PHE A 84 -4.50 -14.52 1.35
C PHE A 84 -4.11 -14.81 -0.10
N ILE A 85 -4.42 -16.01 -0.58
CA ILE A 85 -4.02 -16.49 -1.91
C ILE A 85 -5.27 -16.58 -2.78
N CYS A 86 -5.17 -16.13 -4.02
CA CYS A 86 -6.18 -16.39 -5.03
C CYS A 86 -6.05 -17.83 -5.52
N THR A 87 -7.12 -18.61 -5.32
CA THR A 87 -7.22 -20.03 -5.68
C THR A 87 -7.83 -20.28 -7.04
N GLU A 88 -8.10 -19.23 -7.82
CA GLU A 88 -8.55 -19.36 -9.21
C GLU A 88 -7.43 -19.96 -10.06
N ASP A 89 -7.81 -20.87 -10.95
CA ASP A 89 -6.88 -21.63 -11.78
C ASP A 89 -5.97 -20.71 -12.60
N GLY A 90 -4.67 -20.97 -12.54
CA GLY A 90 -3.64 -20.14 -13.20
C GLY A 90 -3.35 -18.75 -12.59
N CYS A 91 -3.99 -18.35 -11.47
CA CYS A 91 -3.76 -17.02 -10.88
C CYS A 91 -2.65 -16.98 -9.81
N GLY A 92 -2.82 -17.74 -8.71
CA GLY A 92 -1.85 -17.83 -7.60
C GLY A 92 -1.49 -16.52 -6.87
N LYS A 93 -2.13 -15.39 -7.18
CA LYS A 93 -1.77 -14.07 -6.61
C LYS A 93 -2.00 -14.02 -5.11
N ARG A 94 -1.03 -13.48 -4.36
CA ARG A 94 -1.07 -13.34 -2.90
C ARG A 94 -1.32 -11.89 -2.47
N PHE A 95 -2.11 -11.71 -1.41
CA PHE A 95 -2.53 -10.43 -0.84
C PHE A 95 -2.27 -10.39 0.66
N SER A 96 -1.94 -9.21 1.18
CA SER A 96 -1.74 -8.97 2.62
C SER A 96 -3.03 -8.77 3.41
N ARG A 97 -4.16 -8.58 2.72
CA ARG A 97 -5.47 -8.31 3.34
C ARG A 97 -6.61 -9.05 2.62
N PRO A 98 -7.66 -9.46 3.36
CA PRO A 98 -8.75 -10.24 2.78
C PRO A 98 -9.66 -9.39 1.88
N ASP A 99 -9.84 -8.11 2.20
CA ASP A 99 -10.60 -7.16 1.37
C ASP A 99 -9.93 -6.93 0.01
N SER A 100 -8.59 -6.99 -0.03
CA SER A 100 -7.80 -6.89 -1.25
C SER A 100 -7.96 -8.14 -2.11
N LEU A 101 -7.96 -9.34 -1.52
CA LEU A 101 -8.28 -10.59 -2.23
C LEU A 101 -9.73 -10.58 -2.75
N ALA A 102 -10.71 -10.27 -1.90
CA ALA A 102 -12.13 -10.24 -2.30
C ALA A 102 -12.37 -9.25 -3.45
N THR A 103 -11.66 -8.12 -3.42
CA THR A 103 -11.67 -7.14 -4.49
C THR A 103 -11.03 -7.67 -5.77
N HIS A 104 -9.89 -8.34 -5.65
CA HIS A 104 -9.23 -9.01 -6.77
C HIS A 104 -10.11 -10.06 -7.43
N LEU A 105 -10.85 -10.88 -6.66
CA LEU A 105 -11.72 -11.93 -7.22
C LEU A 105 -12.78 -11.41 -8.19
N LYS A 106 -13.16 -10.12 -8.10
CA LYS A 106 -14.09 -9.49 -9.05
C LYS A 106 -13.56 -9.46 -10.48
N ILE A 107 -12.24 -9.55 -10.68
CA ILE A 107 -11.67 -9.57 -12.03
C ILE A 107 -11.97 -10.90 -12.73
N HIS A 108 -12.03 -12.00 -11.98
CA HIS A 108 -12.25 -13.34 -12.53
C HIS A 108 -13.71 -13.56 -12.91
N THR A 109 -14.63 -12.92 -12.18
CA THR A 109 -16.07 -12.98 -12.50
C THR A 109 -16.46 -12.12 -13.70
N ASN A 110 -15.55 -11.26 -14.20
CA ASN A 110 -15.84 -10.24 -15.23
C ASN A 110 -16.99 -9.27 -14.86
N ILE A 111 -17.45 -9.25 -13.61
CA ILE A 111 -18.52 -8.35 -13.15
C ILE A 111 -17.92 -7.01 -12.77
N ARG A 112 -18.39 -5.93 -13.41
CA ARG A 112 -18.02 -4.55 -13.11
C ARG A 112 -19.19 -3.85 -12.39
N PRO A 113 -19.31 -3.98 -11.07
CA PRO A 113 -20.51 -3.54 -10.35
C PRO A 113 -20.65 -2.02 -10.25
N PHE A 114 -19.63 -1.26 -10.66
CA PHE A 114 -19.60 0.20 -10.52
C PHE A 114 -19.66 0.87 -11.90
N SER A 115 -20.86 1.24 -12.33
CA SER A 115 -21.10 1.96 -13.58
C SER A 115 -20.97 3.47 -13.41
N CYS A 116 -20.51 4.15 -14.46
CA CYS A 116 -20.51 5.61 -14.51
C CYS A 116 -21.93 6.17 -14.47
N LYS A 117 -22.15 7.23 -13.68
CA LYS A 117 -23.45 7.89 -13.57
C LYS A 117 -23.78 8.85 -14.72
N TYR A 118 -22.82 9.18 -15.58
CA TYR A 118 -23.00 10.18 -16.64
C TYR A 118 -23.66 9.55 -17.87
N ALA A 119 -24.75 10.16 -18.35
CA ALA A 119 -25.66 9.58 -19.35
C ALA A 119 -25.03 9.22 -20.72
N LYS A 120 -23.90 9.84 -21.09
CA LYS A 120 -23.16 9.51 -22.33
C LYS A 120 -21.89 8.68 -22.07
N CYS A 121 -21.84 7.94 -20.95
CA CYS A 121 -20.68 7.17 -20.56
C CYS A 121 -21.04 5.77 -20.05
N ASP A 122 -20.72 4.75 -20.84
CA ASP A 122 -20.99 3.34 -20.51
C ASP A 122 -19.84 2.64 -19.78
N LYS A 123 -18.90 3.40 -19.20
CA LYS A 123 -17.74 2.80 -18.54
C LYS A 123 -18.12 2.23 -17.17
N ALA A 124 -17.80 0.96 -16.96
CA ALA A 124 -17.94 0.28 -15.67
C ALA A 124 -16.59 -0.21 -15.13
N TYR A 125 -16.49 -0.31 -13.81
CA TYR A 125 -15.24 -0.62 -13.10
C TYR A 125 -15.43 -1.72 -12.05
N TYR A 126 -14.36 -2.48 -11.80
CA TYR A 126 -14.29 -3.45 -10.69
C TYR A 126 -14.15 -2.76 -9.31
N HIS A 127 -13.70 -1.49 -9.31
CA HIS A 127 -13.36 -0.74 -8.10
C HIS A 127 -14.05 0.63 -8.06
N LEU A 128 -14.65 0.98 -6.91
CA LEU A 128 -15.25 2.29 -6.68
C LEU A 128 -14.22 3.44 -6.79
N ARG A 129 -12.97 3.23 -6.36
CA ARG A 129 -11.89 4.22 -6.51
C ARG A 129 -11.61 4.52 -7.98
N SER A 130 -11.61 3.49 -8.84
CA SER A 130 -11.41 3.65 -10.28
C SER A 130 -12.57 4.42 -10.92
N LEU A 131 -13.81 4.09 -10.55
CA LEU A 131 -14.99 4.84 -10.97
C LEU A 131 -14.87 6.32 -10.55
N ARG A 132 -14.62 6.61 -9.26
CA ARG A 132 -14.49 7.99 -8.77
C ARG A 132 -13.38 8.79 -9.48
N LYS A 133 -12.24 8.15 -9.77
CA LYS A 133 -11.15 8.80 -10.53
C LYS A 133 -11.61 9.11 -11.95
N HIS A 134 -12.35 8.21 -12.57
CA HIS A 134 -12.93 8.43 -13.90
C HIS A 134 -14.02 9.51 -13.88
N GLU A 135 -14.89 9.55 -12.88
CA GLU A 135 -15.96 10.56 -12.81
C GLU A 135 -15.41 11.99 -12.81
N LYS A 136 -14.24 12.21 -12.17
CA LYS A 136 -13.53 13.49 -12.23
C LYS A 136 -13.12 13.91 -13.65
N SER A 137 -13.02 13.00 -14.62
CA SER A 137 -12.76 13.37 -16.02
C SER A 137 -13.98 13.94 -16.72
N HIS A 138 -15.17 13.82 -16.14
CA HIS A 138 -16.40 14.45 -16.63
C HIS A 138 -16.67 15.81 -15.99
N GLU A 139 -15.99 16.12 -14.89
CA GLU A 139 -16.00 17.44 -14.27
C GLU A 139 -15.00 18.31 -15.05
N LEU A 140 -15.50 19.33 -15.76
CA LEU A 140 -14.66 20.36 -16.37
C LEU A 140 -13.72 20.94 -15.29
N PRO A 141 -12.45 21.27 -15.62
CA PRO A 141 -11.61 21.98 -14.67
C PRO A 141 -12.34 23.23 -14.19
N PRO A 142 -12.27 23.58 -12.89
CA PRO A 142 -12.87 24.81 -12.39
C PRO A 142 -12.35 25.99 -13.23
N PRO A 143 -13.20 26.97 -13.58
CA PRO A 143 -12.76 28.11 -14.36
C PRO A 143 -11.58 28.76 -13.64
N MET A 144 -10.49 29.01 -14.39
CA MET A 144 -9.34 29.75 -13.88
C MET A 144 -9.83 31.08 -13.30
N PRO A 145 -9.44 31.47 -12.07
CA PRO A 145 -9.84 32.76 -11.54
C PRO A 145 -9.32 33.86 -12.49
N ALA A 146 -10.22 34.75 -12.91
CA ALA A 146 -9.86 35.90 -13.72
C ALA A 146 -8.85 36.74 -12.93
N VAL A 147 -7.65 36.88 -13.48
CA VAL A 147 -6.66 37.82 -12.93
C VAL A 147 -7.16 39.23 -13.22
N SER A 148 -7.68 39.90 -12.19
CA SER A 148 -7.94 41.34 -12.24
C SER A 148 -6.60 42.07 -12.26
N SER A 149 -6.16 42.46 -13.46
CA SER A 149 -5.09 43.45 -13.62
C SER A 149 -5.67 44.84 -13.43
N MET A 150 -5.38 45.47 -12.28
CA MET A 150 -5.59 46.91 -12.06
C MET A 150 -4.47 47.42 -11.16
N GLY A 151 -3.68 48.38 -11.64
CA GLY A 151 -2.72 49.10 -10.80
C GLY A 151 -1.64 49.90 -11.54
N GLU A 152 -1.91 50.49 -12.70
CA GLU A 152 -1.06 51.58 -13.20
C GLU A 152 -1.47 52.88 -12.47
N HIS A 153 -0.62 53.37 -11.57
CA HIS A 153 -0.72 54.71 -11.01
C HIS A 153 0.53 55.49 -11.44
N LEU A 154 0.42 56.23 -12.54
CA LEU A 154 1.32 57.33 -12.87
C LEU A 154 0.46 58.55 -13.21
N SER A 155 0.24 59.39 -12.22
CA SER A 155 -0.19 60.77 -12.40
C SER A 155 1.03 61.66 -12.19
N SER A 156 1.60 62.15 -13.28
CA SER A 156 2.70 63.11 -13.30
C SER A 156 2.19 64.40 -13.94
N LEU A 157 2.05 65.46 -13.14
CA LEU A 157 2.06 66.89 -13.46
C LEU A 157 2.57 67.55 -12.17
N ASP A 158 3.66 68.33 -12.16
CA ASP A 158 3.67 69.69 -12.67
C ASP A 158 4.99 70.13 -13.33
N LEU A 159 4.82 71.11 -14.23
CA LEU A 159 5.81 71.83 -15.03
C LEU A 159 6.65 72.86 -14.23
N ALA A 160 7.90 73.03 -14.70
CA ALA A 160 8.76 74.23 -14.77
C ALA A 160 8.47 75.47 -13.87
N ASP A 161 9.49 76.01 -13.21
CA ASP A 161 10.38 77.08 -13.74
C ASP A 161 11.32 77.63 -12.64
N SER A 162 12.48 78.15 -13.08
CA SER A 162 13.52 78.97 -12.38
C SER A 162 14.56 78.27 -11.49
#